data_AF-A0A6J8AM90-F1
#
_entry.id   AF-A0A6J8AM90-F1
#
_cell.length_a   1.000
_cell.length_b   1.000
_cell.length_c   1.000
_cell.angle_alpha   90.00
_cell.angle_beta   90.00
_cell.angle_gamma   90.00
#
_symmetry.space_group_name_H-M   'P 1'
#
loop_
_entity.id
_entity.type
_entity.pdbx_description
1 polymer ?
#
loop_
_entity_poly.entity_id
_entity_poly.type
_entity_poly.pdbx_seq_one_letter_code
_entity_poly.pdbx_strand_id
1 'polypeptide(L)'
;MHVEWRNYCLIQKRNSKGYNQYKWYKLQNRLWLKLEKEFFGFKKDLYLCAIYIPPIHSNYFGNEYNLLENEISTFARQGEILLMVDMNARTGKCPDFVTGDSCQINNFDAENLIPDYYEVDTDIARNDQDNVTNVQGKSLLELCIASRLRILNCRFIGDSLGYYT
;
A
#
# COMPACT_ATOMS: atom_id res chain seq x y z
N MET A 1 -2.11 25.53 12.71
CA MET A 1 -1.58 24.38 13.48
C MET A 1 -0.90 23.48 12.44
N HIS A 2 0.41 23.59 12.29
CA HIS A 2 1.17 22.80 11.31
C HIS A 2 1.33 21.39 11.87
N VAL A 3 0.77 20.39 11.19
CA VAL A 3 1.04 18.98 11.47
C VAL A 3 2.31 18.62 10.69
N GLU A 4 3.42 18.41 11.40
CA GLU A 4 4.63 17.83 10.82
C GLU A 4 4.41 16.34 10.59
N TRP A 5 4.21 15.93 9.34
CA TRP A 5 4.24 14.52 8.96
C TRP A 5 5.70 14.04 8.91
N ARG A 6 6.14 13.39 9.98
CA ARG A 6 7.50 12.85 10.11
C ARG A 6 7.58 11.45 9.53
N ASN A 7 7.67 11.33 8.21
CA ASN A 7 8.04 10.07 7.55
C ASN A 7 9.57 9.98 7.46
N TYR A 8 10.22 9.48 8.52
CA TYR A 8 11.66 9.19 8.50
C TYR A 8 11.91 7.73 8.07
N CYS A 9 12.61 7.52 6.96
CA CYS A 9 13.28 6.25 6.67
C CYS A 9 14.78 6.43 6.94
N LEU A 10 15.25 5.93 8.08
CA LEU A 10 16.67 5.91 8.46
C LEU A 10 17.22 4.50 8.20
N ILE A 11 17.95 4.32 7.10
CA ILE A 11 18.74 3.10 6.88
C ILE A 11 20.10 3.31 7.56
N GLN A 12 20.31 2.60 8.68
CA GLN A 12 21.60 2.58 9.37
C GLN A 12 22.63 1.89 8.47
N LYS A 13 23.59 2.67 7.94
CA LYS A 13 24.75 2.13 7.22
C LYS A 13 25.70 1.48 8.22
N ARG A 14 25.49 0.20 8.53
CA ARG A 14 26.54 -0.62 9.14
C ARG A 14 27.42 -1.18 8.03
N ASN A 15 28.69 -0.77 8.07
CA ASN A 15 29.76 -1.33 7.26
C ASN A 15 29.77 -2.86 7.41
N SER A 16 29.42 -3.56 6.34
CA SER A 16 29.87 -4.92 6.09
C SER A 16 30.29 -5.00 4.64
N LYS A 17 31.57 -5.28 4.41
CA LYS A 17 32.13 -5.60 3.11
C LYS A 17 31.33 -6.78 2.53
N GLY A 18 30.46 -6.49 1.57
CA GLY A 18 29.62 -7.50 0.94
C GLY A 18 28.31 -6.89 0.43
N TYR A 19 28.28 -6.62 -0.87
CA TYR A 19 27.10 -6.51 -1.73
C TYR A 19 26.41 -5.14 -1.82
N ASN A 20 26.70 -4.48 -2.94
CA ASN A 20 25.99 -3.34 -3.51
C ASN A 20 24.94 -3.85 -4.51
N GLN A 21 23.71 -4.18 -4.13
CA GLN A 21 22.62 -4.36 -5.11
C GLN A 21 21.30 -3.79 -4.57
N TYR A 22 21.23 -2.47 -4.47
CA TYR A 22 19.94 -1.78 -4.46
C TYR A 22 19.71 -1.23 -5.87
N LYS A 23 18.68 -1.74 -6.56
CA LYS A 23 18.18 -1.11 -7.78
C LYS A 23 17.14 -0.08 -7.38
N TRP A 24 17.36 1.16 -7.80
CA TRP A 24 16.43 2.26 -7.60
C TRP A 24 15.93 2.78 -8.95
N TYR A 25 14.65 3.14 -8.98
CA TYR A 25 14.01 3.78 -10.11
C TYR A 25 13.44 5.10 -9.61
N LYS A 26 13.99 6.22 -10.08
CA LYS A 26 13.46 7.56 -9.77
C LYS A 26 12.53 8.00 -10.89
N LEU A 27 11.25 8.09 -10.55
CA LEU A 27 10.23 8.76 -11.35
C LEU A 27 9.88 10.07 -10.63
N GLN A 28 9.24 11.03 -11.31
CA GLN A 28 9.18 12.44 -10.89
C GLN A 28 9.00 12.68 -9.38
N ASN A 29 8.07 11.98 -8.75
CA ASN A 29 7.69 12.04 -7.32
C ASN A 29 7.70 10.66 -6.62
N ARG A 30 8.37 9.66 -7.20
CA ARG A 30 8.38 8.27 -6.71
C ARG A 30 9.77 7.68 -6.70
N LEU A 31 10.08 6.96 -5.63
CA LEU A 31 11.29 6.17 -5.51
C LEU A 31 10.93 4.72 -5.23
N TRP A 32 11.25 3.84 -6.17
CA TRP A 32 11.17 2.40 -5.95
C TRP A 32 12.52 1.84 -5.51
N LEU A 33 12.50 0.98 -4.50
CA LEU A 33 13.64 0.24 -3.97
C LEU A 33 13.30 -1.24 -3.93
N LYS A 34 14.14 -2.07 -4.55
CA LYS A 34 14.06 -3.53 -4.41
C LYS A 34 14.91 -4.01 -3.22
N LEU A 35 14.31 -4.81 -2.34
CA LEU A 35 14.98 -5.56 -1.28
C LEU A 35 15.01 -7.04 -1.67
N GLU A 36 16.21 -7.58 -1.84
CA GLU A 36 16.41 -8.95 -2.33
C GLU A 36 16.12 -9.99 -1.24
N LYS A 37 15.32 -10.99 -1.60
CA LYS A 37 14.86 -12.01 -0.67
C LYS A 37 15.99 -12.86 -0.08
N GLU A 38 17.01 -13.16 -0.86
CA GLU A 38 18.16 -13.96 -0.41
C GLU A 38 18.96 -13.22 0.67
N PHE A 39 19.03 -11.89 0.59
CA PHE A 39 19.76 -11.08 1.55
C PHE A 39 18.97 -10.88 2.85
N PHE A 40 17.67 -10.58 2.75
CA PHE A 40 16.82 -10.29 3.91
C PHE A 40 16.14 -11.53 4.51
N GLY A 41 16.29 -12.71 3.88
CA GLY A 41 15.63 -13.94 4.32
C GLY A 41 14.11 -13.95 4.08
N PHE A 42 13.63 -13.19 3.09
CA PHE A 42 12.22 -13.17 2.71
C PHE A 42 11.86 -14.35 1.80
N LYS A 43 10.56 -14.63 1.66
CA LYS A 43 10.07 -15.65 0.70
C LYS A 43 10.12 -15.13 -0.75
N LYS A 44 9.89 -13.84 -0.94
CA LYS A 44 9.89 -13.12 -2.22
C LYS A 44 10.62 -11.80 -2.06
N ASP A 45 11.08 -11.23 -3.17
CA ASP A 45 11.65 -9.88 -3.16
C ASP A 45 10.59 -8.88 -2.68
N LEU A 46 11.01 -7.82 -1.99
CA LEU A 46 10.13 -6.76 -1.52
C LEU A 46 10.42 -5.47 -2.29
N TYR A 47 9.41 -4.93 -2.94
CA TYR A 47 9.47 -3.68 -3.71
C TYR A 47 8.83 -2.56 -2.89
N LEU A 48 9.67 -1.68 -2.35
CA LEU A 48 9.28 -0.54 -1.54
C LEU A 48 9.14 0.69 -2.43
N CYS A 49 7.98 1.36 -2.38
CA CYS A 49 7.75 2.63 -3.06
C CYS A 49 7.58 3.75 -2.04
N ALA A 50 8.42 4.78 -2.12
CA ALA A 50 8.18 6.04 -1.45
C ALA A 50 7.54 7.03 -2.43
N ILE A 51 6.36 7.55 -2.11
CA ILE A 51 5.62 8.49 -2.97
C ILE A 51 4.99 9.64 -2.18
N TYR A 52 5.00 10.81 -2.80
CA TYR A 52 4.19 11.95 -2.40
C TYR A 52 3.17 12.29 -3.50
N ILE A 53 1.88 12.31 -3.16
CA ILE A 53 0.81 12.85 -4.02
C ILE A 53 0.31 14.16 -3.37
N PRO A 54 0.42 15.30 -4.07
CA PRO A 54 0.04 16.59 -3.51
C PRO A 54 -1.50 16.70 -3.33
N PRO A 55 -1.97 17.68 -2.55
CA PRO A 55 -3.40 17.97 -2.44
C PRO A 55 -4.06 18.23 -3.80
N ILE A 56 -5.35 17.93 -3.92
CA ILE A 56 -6.09 17.99 -5.20
C ILE A 56 -6.09 19.37 -5.88
N HIS A 57 -5.93 20.43 -5.09
CA HIS A 57 -5.88 21.82 -5.58
C HIS A 57 -4.46 22.31 -5.91
N SER A 58 -3.46 21.43 -5.80
CA SER A 58 -2.08 21.73 -6.18
C SER A 58 -1.94 21.76 -7.70
N ASN A 59 -1.15 22.69 -8.22
CA ASN A 59 -0.78 22.74 -9.65
C ASN A 59 0.00 21.50 -10.11
N TYR A 60 0.48 20.69 -9.17
CA TYR A 60 1.22 19.45 -9.42
C TYR A 60 0.33 18.19 -9.32
N PHE A 61 -0.97 18.34 -9.07
CA PHE A 61 -1.89 17.20 -9.05
C PHE A 61 -2.23 16.76 -10.48
N GLY A 62 -2.05 15.47 -10.77
CA GLY A 62 -2.22 14.89 -12.09
C GLY A 62 -2.75 13.46 -12.02
N ASN A 63 -2.25 12.59 -12.90
CA ASN A 63 -2.67 11.19 -13.05
C ASN A 63 -1.89 10.22 -12.14
N GLU A 64 -1.46 10.67 -10.96
CA GLU A 64 -0.51 9.96 -10.09
C GLU A 64 -0.99 8.57 -9.67
N TYR A 65 -2.29 8.40 -9.38
CA TYR A 65 -2.88 7.10 -9.03
C TYR A 65 -2.79 6.09 -10.19
N ASN A 66 -3.13 6.51 -11.41
CA ASN A 66 -3.07 5.63 -12.58
C ASN A 66 -1.62 5.22 -12.92
N LEU A 67 -0.67 6.15 -12.77
CA LEU A 67 0.75 5.83 -12.96
C LEU A 67 1.22 4.84 -11.90
N LEU A 68 0.85 5.06 -10.64
CA LEU A 68 1.20 4.18 -9.53
C LEU A 68 0.59 2.78 -9.70
N GLU A 69 -0.66 2.66 -10.14
CA GLU A 69 -1.31 1.38 -10.41
C GLU A 69 -0.55 0.54 -11.46
N ASN A 70 -0.14 1.17 -12.57
CA ASN A 70 0.66 0.50 -13.61
C ASN A 70 2.03 0.03 -13.08
N GLU A 71 2.66 0.81 -12.21
CA GLU A 71 3.92 0.47 -11.56
C GLU A 71 3.73 -0.70 -10.58
N ILE A 72 2.68 -0.67 -9.75
CA ILE A 72 2.32 -1.76 -8.84
C ILE A 72 2.08 -3.05 -9.63
N SER A 73 1.28 -3.01 -10.70
CA SER A 73 1.03 -4.17 -11.58
C SER A 73 2.33 -4.75 -12.14
N THR A 74 3.30 -3.89 -12.45
CA THR A 74 4.61 -4.33 -12.96
C THR A 74 5.46 -5.04 -11.91
N PHE A 75 5.52 -4.50 -10.69
CA PHE A 75 6.36 -5.02 -9.61
C PHE A 75 5.72 -6.17 -8.82
N ALA A 76 4.39 -6.20 -8.69
CA ALA A 76 3.66 -7.26 -8.01
C ALA A 76 3.85 -8.64 -8.68
N ARG A 77 4.16 -8.67 -9.98
CA ARG A 77 4.54 -9.91 -10.70
C ARG A 77 5.91 -10.46 -10.29
N GLN A 78 6.75 -9.65 -9.66
CA GLN A 78 8.14 -9.99 -9.33
C GLN A 78 8.36 -10.20 -7.83
N GLY A 79 7.52 -9.61 -6.99
CA GLY A 79 7.65 -9.69 -5.54
C GLY A 79 6.48 -9.04 -4.81
N GLU A 80 6.62 -8.92 -3.49
CA GLU A 80 5.65 -8.23 -2.64
C GLU A 80 5.84 -6.71 -2.74
N ILE A 81 4.78 -5.95 -2.46
CA ILE A 81 4.76 -4.49 -2.57
C ILE A 81 4.55 -3.87 -1.20
N LEU A 82 5.37 -2.86 -0.86
CA LEU A 82 5.14 -1.99 0.29
C LEU A 82 5.15 -0.54 -0.16
N LEU A 83 4.03 0.15 0.05
CA LEU A 83 3.93 1.57 -0.24
C LEU A 83 4.13 2.38 1.05
N MET A 84 5.05 3.33 1.01
CA MET A 84 5.29 4.35 2.04
C MET A 84 4.91 5.71 1.49
N VAL A 85 3.78 6.25 1.93
CA VAL A 85 3.09 7.28 1.13
C VAL A 85 2.63 8.45 1.98
N ASP A 86 2.68 9.64 1.39
CA ASP A 86 1.86 10.79 1.81
C ASP A 86 1.05 11.20 0.59
N MET A 87 -0.24 10.88 0.61
CA MET A 87 -1.12 11.09 -0.54
C MET A 87 -2.15 12.22 -0.34
N ASN A 88 -2.10 12.92 0.79
CA ASN A 88 -3.15 13.85 1.23
C ASN A 88 -4.58 13.23 1.18
N ALA A 89 -4.64 11.90 1.27
CA ALA A 89 -5.84 11.09 1.12
C ALA A 89 -6.45 10.83 2.50
N ARG A 90 -7.69 11.29 2.70
CA ARG A 90 -8.48 10.99 3.89
C ARG A 90 -9.47 9.91 3.50
N THR A 91 -9.29 8.71 4.02
CA THR A 91 -10.09 7.53 3.65
C THR A 91 -11.30 7.33 4.58
N GLY A 92 -11.27 7.95 5.76
CA GLY A 92 -12.29 7.78 6.78
C GLY A 92 -12.37 6.32 7.24
N LYS A 93 -13.59 5.84 7.51
CA LYS A 93 -13.85 4.43 7.87
C LYS A 93 -14.18 3.54 6.67
N CYS A 94 -13.96 4.02 5.45
CA CYS A 94 -14.26 3.23 4.26
C CYS A 94 -13.30 2.03 4.14
N PRO A 95 -13.82 0.87 3.69
CA PRO A 95 -13.02 -0.33 3.49
C PRO A 95 -12.13 -0.18 2.25
N ASP A 96 -10.91 -0.70 2.36
CA ASP A 96 -9.91 -0.85 1.30
C ASP A 96 -9.85 -2.30 0.78
N PHE A 97 -10.97 -3.01 0.91
CA PHE A 97 -11.16 -4.41 0.54
C PHE A 97 -12.57 -4.60 -0.03
N VAL A 98 -12.77 -5.71 -0.74
CA VAL A 98 -14.09 -6.04 -1.30
C VAL A 98 -15.00 -6.52 -0.16
N THR A 99 -15.99 -5.69 0.21
CA THR A 99 -16.92 -6.05 1.30
C THR A 99 -17.79 -7.25 0.94
N GLY A 100 -17.84 -8.24 1.83
CA GLY A 100 -18.67 -9.43 1.66
C GLY A 100 -18.09 -10.44 0.69
N ASP A 101 -16.81 -10.31 0.33
CA ASP A 101 -16.09 -11.30 -0.48
C ASP A 101 -16.09 -12.67 0.23
N SER A 102 -15.80 -12.66 1.53
CA SER A 102 -15.84 -13.88 2.38
C SER A 102 -17.22 -14.51 2.52
N CYS A 103 -18.30 -13.72 2.43
CA CYS A 103 -19.68 -14.17 2.61
C CYS A 103 -20.33 -14.70 1.32
N GLN A 104 -19.74 -14.45 0.16
CA GLN A 104 -20.28 -14.90 -1.13
C GLN A 104 -19.92 -16.36 -1.43
N ILE A 105 -19.01 -16.97 -0.67
CA ILE A 105 -18.78 -18.41 -0.69
C ILE A 105 -19.87 -19.08 0.16
N ASN A 106 -21.10 -19.05 -0.31
CA ASN A 106 -22.09 -20.00 0.17
C ASN A 106 -21.64 -21.40 -0.27
N ASN A 107 -21.93 -22.43 0.52
CA ASN A 107 -21.56 -23.83 0.23
C ASN A 107 -22.03 -24.36 -1.16
N PHE A 108 -22.83 -23.60 -1.91
CA PHE A 108 -23.23 -23.90 -3.28
C PHE A 108 -22.23 -23.44 -4.36
N ASP A 109 -21.40 -22.42 -4.08
CA ASP A 109 -20.42 -21.87 -5.03
C ASP A 109 -19.02 -22.45 -4.82
N ALA A 110 -18.77 -23.09 -3.67
CA ALA A 110 -17.51 -23.74 -3.34
C ALA A 110 -17.13 -24.88 -4.31
N GLU A 111 -18.11 -25.51 -4.97
CA GLU A 111 -17.87 -26.54 -5.99
C GLU A 111 -17.54 -25.95 -7.38
N ASN A 112 -17.81 -24.67 -7.60
CA ASN A 112 -17.57 -23.96 -8.87
C ASN A 112 -16.37 -22.99 -8.81
N LEU A 113 -15.80 -22.76 -7.62
CA LEU A 113 -14.56 -22.04 -7.48
C LEU A 113 -13.42 -22.92 -8.01
N ILE A 114 -12.81 -22.49 -9.12
CA ILE A 114 -11.53 -23.05 -9.56
C ILE A 114 -10.52 -22.70 -8.45
N PRO A 115 -10.03 -23.67 -7.66
CA PRO A 115 -9.36 -23.41 -6.39
C PRO A 115 -8.07 -22.57 -6.48
N ASP A 116 -7.52 -22.44 -7.68
CA ASP A 116 -6.18 -21.88 -7.91
C ASP A 116 -6.16 -20.41 -8.39
N TYR A 117 -7.32 -19.76 -8.59
CA TYR A 117 -7.36 -18.41 -9.19
C TYR A 117 -7.92 -17.28 -8.31
N TYR A 118 -8.66 -17.60 -7.25
CA TYR A 118 -9.31 -16.58 -6.42
C TYR A 118 -8.89 -16.66 -4.97
N GLU A 119 -8.13 -15.65 -4.53
CA GLU A 119 -7.80 -15.44 -3.13
C GLU A 119 -8.82 -14.47 -2.55
N VAL A 120 -9.58 -14.94 -1.56
CA VAL A 120 -10.62 -14.18 -0.86
C VAL A 120 -10.00 -13.08 -0.03
N ASP A 121 -10.61 -11.90 -0.06
CA ASP A 121 -10.19 -10.78 0.76
C ASP A 121 -10.40 -11.02 2.26
N THR A 122 -9.43 -10.59 3.07
CA THR A 122 -9.59 -10.56 4.52
C THR A 122 -10.30 -9.27 4.96
N ASP A 123 -11.48 -9.42 5.57
CA ASP A 123 -12.36 -8.33 6.02
C ASP A 123 -11.92 -7.70 7.36
N ILE A 124 -10.65 -7.31 7.49
CA ILE A 124 -10.13 -6.68 8.71
C ILE A 124 -10.34 -5.18 8.64
N ALA A 125 -11.29 -4.64 9.41
CA ALA A 125 -11.51 -3.20 9.48
C ALA A 125 -10.31 -2.44 10.10
N ARG A 126 -10.12 -1.18 9.68
CA ARG A 126 -9.13 -0.26 10.27
C ARG A 126 -9.74 0.41 11.50
N ASN A 127 -8.97 0.56 12.58
CA ASN A 127 -9.44 1.32 13.76
C ASN A 127 -9.18 2.83 13.61
N ASP A 128 -9.52 3.41 12.47
CA ASP A 128 -9.25 4.80 12.12
C ASP A 128 -10.21 5.77 12.86
N GLN A 129 -9.66 6.84 13.44
CA GLN A 129 -10.43 7.91 14.07
C GLN A 129 -10.85 9.00 13.07
N ASP A 130 -10.28 9.03 11.86
CA ASP A 130 -10.77 9.88 10.80
C ASP A 130 -12.14 9.37 10.31
N ASN A 131 -13.13 10.26 10.32
CA ASN A 131 -14.49 9.97 9.83
C ASN A 131 -14.78 10.68 8.49
N VAL A 132 -13.80 11.37 7.91
CA VAL A 132 -13.96 12.10 6.65
C VAL A 132 -13.29 11.33 5.52
N THR A 133 -14.01 11.19 4.42
CA THR A 133 -13.46 10.67 3.16
C THR A 133 -13.39 11.79 2.13
N ASN A 134 -12.20 12.08 1.60
CA ASN A 134 -12.03 13.03 0.50
C ASN A 134 -11.88 12.30 -0.86
N VAL A 135 -11.82 13.06 -1.96
CA VAL A 135 -11.71 12.51 -3.32
C VAL A 135 -10.44 11.64 -3.47
N GLN A 136 -9.32 12.11 -2.93
CA GLN A 136 -8.06 11.36 -2.95
C GLN A 136 -8.14 10.08 -2.11
N GLY A 137 -8.87 10.11 -0.99
CA GLY A 137 -9.21 8.94 -0.19
C GLY A 137 -9.94 7.89 -0.99
N LYS A 138 -10.93 8.28 -1.79
CA LYS A 138 -11.63 7.34 -2.69
C LYS A 138 -10.67 6.73 -3.70
N SER A 139 -9.84 7.53 -4.34
CA SER A 139 -8.83 7.03 -5.30
C SER A 139 -7.83 6.07 -4.65
N LEU A 140 -7.41 6.33 -3.40
CA LEU A 140 -6.55 5.41 -2.66
C LEU A 140 -7.26 4.09 -2.35
N LEU A 141 -8.54 4.13 -1.93
CA LEU A 141 -9.31 2.92 -1.66
C LEU A 141 -9.52 2.09 -2.93
N GLU A 142 -9.84 2.75 -4.05
CA GLU A 142 -9.96 2.10 -5.36
C GLU A 142 -8.63 1.46 -5.79
N LEU A 143 -7.50 2.17 -5.62
CA LEU A 143 -6.17 1.63 -5.89
C LEU A 143 -5.88 0.39 -5.03
N CYS A 144 -6.19 0.44 -3.73
CA CYS A 144 -6.02 -0.68 -2.82
C CYS A 144 -6.82 -1.90 -3.25
N ILE A 145 -8.11 -1.73 -3.55
CA ILE A 145 -8.99 -2.82 -4.00
C ILE A 145 -8.50 -3.39 -5.34
N ALA A 146 -8.23 -2.53 -6.32
CA ALA A 146 -7.79 -2.94 -7.66
C ALA A 146 -6.44 -3.68 -7.63
N SER A 147 -5.52 -3.24 -6.76
CA SER A 147 -4.17 -3.81 -6.63
C SER A 147 -4.04 -4.88 -5.53
N ARG A 148 -5.13 -5.24 -4.85
CA ARG A 148 -5.14 -6.11 -3.66
C ARG A 148 -4.14 -5.68 -2.57
N LEU A 149 -3.97 -4.37 -2.41
CA LEU A 149 -3.16 -3.79 -1.33
C LEU A 149 -4.05 -3.47 -0.12
N ARG A 150 -3.41 -3.39 1.04
CA ARG A 150 -4.05 -3.02 2.30
C ARG A 150 -3.32 -1.87 2.96
N ILE A 151 -4.10 -0.91 3.46
CA ILE A 151 -3.60 0.15 4.32
C ILE A 151 -3.23 -0.46 5.67
N LEU A 152 -1.94 -0.41 6.03
CA LEU A 152 -1.44 -1.00 7.28
C LEU A 152 -1.76 -0.13 8.50
N ASN A 153 -1.87 1.18 8.30
CA ASN A 153 -2.20 2.13 9.36
C ASN A 153 -3.52 1.72 10.05
N CYS A 154 -3.54 1.83 11.37
CA CYS A 154 -4.63 1.42 12.25
C CYS A 154 -4.92 -0.10 12.28
N ARG A 155 -4.03 -0.96 11.75
CA ARG A 155 -4.13 -2.44 11.82
C ARG A 155 -2.99 -3.12 12.58
N PHE A 156 -1.92 -2.39 12.90
CA PHE A 156 -0.74 -2.97 13.54
C PHE A 156 -0.72 -2.77 15.06
N ILE A 157 -0.08 -3.71 15.77
CA ILE A 157 0.13 -3.61 17.22
C ILE A 157 1.04 -2.42 17.51
N GLY A 158 0.55 -1.43 18.26
CA GLY A 158 1.25 -0.17 18.50
C GLY A 158 0.66 1.03 17.73
N ASP A 159 -0.19 0.76 16.73
CA ASP A 159 -1.00 1.77 16.02
C ASP A 159 -2.51 1.46 16.14
N SER A 160 -2.87 0.53 17.01
CA SER A 160 -4.25 0.05 17.16
C SER A 160 -5.21 1.09 17.75
N LEU A 161 -4.72 2.20 18.30
CA LEU A 161 -5.56 3.30 18.78
C LEU A 161 -6.02 4.22 17.63
N GLY A 162 -5.36 4.13 16.47
CA GLY A 162 -5.70 4.84 15.24
C GLY A 162 -5.80 6.35 15.37
N TYR A 163 -4.93 6.93 16.21
CA TYR A 163 -4.76 8.38 16.23
C TYR A 163 -4.36 8.89 14.84
N TYR A 164 -4.68 10.15 14.55
CA TYR A 164 -4.53 10.79 13.23
C TYR A 164 -3.34 10.26 12.40
N THR A 165 -3.65 9.42 11.42
CA THR A 165 -2.75 8.95 10.36
C THR A 165 -3.05 9.61 9.04
#